data_AF-A0AB39NDZ0-F1
#
_entry.id   AF-A0AB39NDZ0-F1
#
_cell.length_a   1.000
_cell.length_b   1.000
_cell.length_c   1.000
_cell.angle_alpha   90.00
_cell.angle_beta   90.00
_cell.angle_gamma   90.00
#
_symmetry.space_group_name_H-M   'P 1'
#
loop_
_entity.id
_entity.type
_entity.pdbx_description
1 polymer ?
#
loop_
_entity_poly.entity_id
_entity_poly.type
_entity_poly.pdbx_seq_one_letter_code
_entity_poly.pdbx_strand_id
1 'polypeptide(L)'
;MTLTDLSYGFRDDDQRRRVQAVIHDRLADDREPQECRYLMRFWWQLGMPYQEVSLAQLSLNVRKSKLDVLERLISAIRTSHDEIDAWVASAQDAFPVIQDRGFRAASGDDC
;
A
#
# COMPACT_ATOMS: atom_id res chain seq x y z
N MET A 1 -8.25 -14.24 11.50
CA MET A 1 -7.48 -14.51 10.26
C MET A 1 -6.06 -14.07 10.47
N THR A 2 -5.09 -14.98 10.31
CA THR A 2 -3.66 -14.68 10.44
C THR A 2 -3.12 -14.18 9.10
N LEU A 3 -2.21 -13.21 9.16
CA LEU A 3 -1.61 -12.56 7.98
C LEU A 3 -0.13 -12.96 7.79
N THR A 4 0.33 -13.97 8.52
CA THR A 4 1.71 -14.51 8.47
C THR A 4 2.04 -15.22 7.17
N ASP A 5 1.03 -15.72 6.45
CA ASP A 5 1.20 -16.46 5.20
C ASP A 5 1.50 -15.55 4.00
N LEU A 6 1.25 -14.23 4.13
CA LEU A 6 1.35 -13.30 3.01
C LEU A 6 2.76 -13.19 2.42
N SER A 7 3.80 -13.41 3.23
CA SER A 7 5.19 -13.35 2.77
C SER A 7 5.53 -14.43 1.73
N TYR A 8 4.73 -15.51 1.65
CA TYR A 8 4.96 -16.65 0.77
C TYR A 8 4.10 -16.63 -0.51
N GLY A 9 3.08 -15.77 -0.58
CA GLY A 9 2.16 -15.72 -1.72
C GLY A 9 2.65 -14.88 -2.90
N PHE A 10 3.88 -14.37 -2.85
CA PHE A 10 4.48 -13.63 -3.97
C PHE A 10 5.23 -14.59 -4.90
N ARG A 11 5.13 -14.33 -6.20
CA ARG A 11 5.87 -15.07 -7.21
C ARG A 11 7.38 -14.93 -7.05
N ASP A 12 7.83 -13.68 -6.91
CA ASP A 12 9.24 -13.27 -6.90
C ASP A 12 9.42 -12.01 -6.04
N ASP A 13 10.68 -11.71 -5.68
CA ASP A 13 11.02 -10.51 -4.91
C ASP A 13 10.62 -9.21 -5.64
N ASP A 14 10.61 -9.21 -6.98
CA ASP A 14 10.19 -8.07 -7.79
C ASP A 14 8.69 -7.76 -7.59
N GLN A 15 7.84 -8.79 -7.61
CA GLN A 15 6.40 -8.63 -7.40
C GLN A 15 6.12 -8.12 -5.98
N ARG A 16 6.84 -8.65 -4.99
CA ARG A 16 6.79 -8.16 -3.61
C ARG A 16 7.20 -6.68 -3.51
N ARG A 17 8.30 -6.29 -4.16
CA ARG A 17 8.78 -4.90 -4.18
C ARG A 17 7.77 -3.96 -4.82
N ARG A 18 7.08 -4.37 -5.89
CA ARG A 18 6.03 -3.54 -6.52
C ARG A 18 4.87 -3.28 -5.58
N VAL A 19 4.38 -4.32 -4.89
CA VAL A 19 3.32 -4.17 -3.89
C VAL A 19 3.77 -3.28 -2.74
N GLN A 20 4.99 -3.50 -2.24
CA GLN A 20 5.60 -2.67 -1.20
C GLN A 20 5.74 -1.21 -1.62
N ALA A 21 6.14 -0.94 -2.87
CA ALA A 21 6.24 0.41 -3.40
C ALA A 21 4.87 1.09 -3.44
N VAL A 22 3.82 0.41 -3.90
CA VAL A 22 2.46 0.97 -3.92
C VAL A 22 1.97 1.31 -2.51
N ILE A 23 2.19 0.43 -1.53
CA ILE A 23 1.76 0.69 -0.15
C ILE A 23 2.54 1.87 0.45
N HIS A 24 3.85 1.94 0.26
CA HIS A 24 4.69 3.00 0.81
C HIS A 24 4.45 4.35 0.13
N ASP A 25 4.47 4.38 -1.20
CA ASP A 25 4.48 5.61 -2.01
C ASP A 25 3.09 6.22 -2.22
N ARG A 26 2.02 5.42 -2.09
CA ARG A 26 0.65 5.86 -2.42
C ARG A 26 -0.33 5.72 -1.27
N LEU A 27 -0.32 4.57 -0.57
CA LEU A 27 -1.25 4.36 0.54
C LEU A 27 -0.76 5.06 1.82
N ALA A 28 0.53 4.97 2.11
CA ALA A 28 1.18 5.55 3.30
C ALA A 28 1.69 6.99 3.07
N ASP A 29 1.22 7.66 2.01
CA ASP A 29 1.53 9.06 1.68
C ASP A 29 0.59 10.08 2.39
N ASP A 30 -0.38 9.58 3.17
CA ASP A 30 -1.40 10.46 3.77
C ASP A 30 -0.88 11.30 4.94
N ARG A 31 -1.59 12.40 5.21
CA ARG A 31 -1.27 13.38 6.26
C ARG A 31 -1.67 12.91 7.67
N GLU A 32 -2.16 11.68 7.81
CA GLU A 32 -2.66 11.11 9.06
C GLU A 32 -1.62 10.15 9.66
N PRO A 33 -0.87 10.57 10.70
CA PRO A 33 0.26 9.81 11.24
C PRO A 33 -0.16 8.46 11.84
N GLN A 34 -1.40 8.34 12.31
CA GLN A 34 -1.93 7.08 12.83
C GLN A 34 -2.10 6.06 11.71
N GLU A 35 -2.75 6.42 10.60
CA GLU A 35 -2.98 5.52 9.47
C GLU A 35 -1.65 5.04 8.87
N CYS A 36 -0.71 5.96 8.63
CA CYS A 36 0.60 5.63 8.08
C CYS A 36 1.36 4.64 8.97
N ARG A 37 1.22 4.72 10.30
CA ARG A 37 1.85 3.77 11.22
C ARG A 37 1.34 2.34 11.04
N TYR A 38 0.03 2.16 10.86
CA TYR A 38 -0.54 0.83 10.66
C TYR A 38 -0.26 0.30 9.25
N LEU A 39 -0.26 1.17 8.24
CA LEU A 39 0.14 0.82 6.87
C LEU A 39 1.61 0.41 6.79
N MET A 40 2.51 1.09 7.49
CA MET A 40 3.93 0.73 7.57
C MET A 40 4.17 -0.61 8.26
N ARG A 41 3.42 -0.94 9.32
CA ARG A 41 3.48 -2.27 9.93
C ARG A 41 3.01 -3.36 8.98
N PHE A 42 1.93 -3.10 8.23
CA PHE A 42 1.47 -4.04 7.21
C PHE A 42 2.50 -4.22 6.09
N TRP A 43 3.08 -3.12 5.61
CA TRP A 43 4.17 -3.12 4.63
C TRP A 43 5.35 -3.98 5.09
N TRP A 44 5.75 -3.85 6.35
CA TRP A 44 6.84 -4.61 6.94
C TRP A 44 6.51 -6.11 7.00
N GLN A 45 5.28 -6.43 7.36
CA GLN A 45 4.78 -7.81 7.44
C GLN A 45 4.78 -8.54 6.08
N LEU A 46 4.62 -7.84 4.96
CA LEU A 46 4.71 -8.47 3.62
C LEU A 46 6.12 -9.03 3.34
N GLY A 47 7.15 -8.50 4.00
CA GLY A 47 8.53 -8.96 3.88
C GLY A 47 8.99 -9.91 4.98
N MET A 48 8.25 -10.01 6.08
CA MET A 48 8.67 -10.69 7.30
C MET A 48 7.81 -11.93 7.62
N PRO A 49 8.38 -12.98 8.23
CA PRO A 49 7.67 -14.21 8.55
C PRO A 49 6.77 -14.11 9.80
N TYR A 50 6.63 -12.93 10.41
CA TYR A 50 5.89 -12.72 11.66
C TYR A 50 4.81 -11.65 11.51
N GLN A 51 3.74 -11.76 12.30
CA GLN A 51 2.61 -10.85 12.24
C GLN A 51 2.88 -9.59 13.07
N GLU A 52 2.99 -8.44 12.41
CA GLU A 52 3.13 -7.11 13.02
C GLU A 52 1.78 -6.43 13.27
N VAL A 53 0.80 -6.70 12.40
CA VAL A 53 -0.52 -6.07 12.44
C VAL A 53 -1.61 -7.05 12.03
N SER A 54 -2.76 -6.96 12.68
CA SER A 54 -3.94 -7.76 12.32
C SER A 54 -4.88 -6.98 11.40
N LEU A 55 -5.70 -7.70 10.63
CA LEU A 55 -6.76 -7.08 9.80
C LEU A 55 -7.74 -6.26 10.66
N ALA A 56 -8.04 -6.71 11.88
CA ALA A 56 -8.87 -5.96 12.82
C ALA A 56 -8.23 -4.61 13.20
N GLN A 57 -6.91 -4.57 13.43
CA GLN A 57 -6.20 -3.32 13.70
C GLN A 57 -6.17 -2.41 12.48
N LEU A 58 -5.99 -2.95 11.27
CA LEU A 58 -6.10 -2.17 10.04
C LEU A 58 -7.50 -1.58 9.90
N SER A 59 -8.56 -2.39 10.08
CA SER A 59 -9.94 -1.94 9.95
C SER A 59 -10.34 -0.85 10.95
N LEU A 60 -9.69 -0.78 12.11
CA LEU A 60 -9.96 0.23 13.14
C LEU A 60 -9.18 1.53 12.92
N ASN A 61 -8.05 1.49 12.20
CA ASN A 61 -7.11 2.61 12.10
C ASN A 61 -6.86 3.12 10.68
N VAL A 62 -7.36 2.41 9.67
CA VAL A 62 -7.22 2.75 8.25
C VAL A 62 -8.60 3.07 7.70
N ARG A 63 -8.66 4.13 6.87
CA ARG A 63 -9.89 4.54 6.19
C ARG A 63 -10.42 3.42 5.31
N LYS A 64 -11.75 3.29 5.26
CA LYS A 64 -12.45 2.23 4.52
C LYS A 64 -11.98 2.09 3.07
N SER A 65 -11.72 3.20 2.38
CA SER A 65 -11.24 3.18 0.98
C SER A 65 -9.89 2.49 0.81
N LYS A 66 -8.96 2.70 1.75
CA LYS A 66 -7.64 2.03 1.73
C LYS A 66 -7.74 0.60 2.27
N LEU A 67 -8.58 0.39 3.28
CA LEU A 67 -8.84 -0.95 3.82
C LEU A 67 -9.38 -1.89 2.74
N ASP A 68 -10.35 -1.47 1.93
CA ASP A 68 -10.91 -2.29 0.84
C ASP A 68 -9.82 -2.73 -0.15
N VAL A 69 -8.89 -1.83 -0.45
CA VAL A 69 -7.75 -2.12 -1.32
C VAL A 69 -6.76 -3.08 -0.65
N LEU A 70 -6.49 -2.96 0.65
CA LEU A 70 -5.67 -3.93 1.37
C LEU A 70 -6.34 -5.30 1.46
N GLU A 71 -7.65 -5.37 1.65
CA GLU A 71 -8.40 -6.63 1.67
C GLU A 71 -8.35 -7.33 0.31
N ARG A 72 -8.47 -6.58 -0.79
CA ARG A 72 -8.25 -7.10 -2.14
C ARG A 72 -6.84 -7.64 -2.34
N LEU A 73 -5.81 -6.96 -1.82
CA LEU A 73 -4.44 -7.45 -1.87
C LEU A 73 -4.29 -8.78 -1.12
N ILE A 74 -4.83 -8.87 0.09
CA ILE A 74 -4.79 -10.09 0.91
C ILE A 74 -5.46 -11.25 0.17
N SER A 75 -6.59 -10.98 -0.51
CA SER A 75 -7.27 -11.96 -1.34
C SER A 75 -6.43 -12.35 -2.56
N ALA A 76 -5.83 -11.39 -3.26
CA ALA A 76 -5.01 -11.61 -4.44
C ALA A 76 -3.80 -12.50 -4.12
N ILE A 77 -3.07 -12.18 -3.03
CA ILE A 77 -1.91 -12.95 -2.54
C ILE A 77 -2.27 -14.42 -2.30
N ARG A 78 -3.49 -14.70 -1.82
CA ARG A 78 -3.97 -16.06 -1.55
C ARG A 78 -4.57 -16.77 -2.76
N THR A 79 -4.84 -16.05 -3.83
CA THR A 79 -5.55 -16.57 -5.00
C THR A 79 -4.60 -16.88 -6.14
N SER A 80 -3.86 -15.88 -6.62
CA SER A 80 -2.98 -16.01 -7.78
C SER A 80 -2.00 -14.85 -7.87
N HIS A 81 -0.82 -15.12 -8.41
CA HIS A 81 0.16 -14.10 -8.73
C HIS A 81 -0.38 -13.07 -9.74
N ASP A 82 -1.20 -13.48 -10.70
CA ASP A 82 -1.76 -12.58 -11.73
C ASP A 82 -2.71 -11.54 -11.11
N GLU A 83 -3.46 -11.95 -10.09
CA GLU A 83 -4.35 -11.06 -9.32
C GLU A 83 -3.54 -10.03 -8.52
N ILE A 84 -2.31 -10.35 -8.11
CA ILE A 84 -1.42 -9.39 -7.44
C ILE A 84 -0.98 -8.31 -8.43
N ASP A 85 -0.61 -8.69 -9.66
CA ASP A 85 -0.24 -7.73 -10.69
C ASP A 85 -1.44 -6.85 -11.10
N ALA A 86 -2.63 -7.44 -11.24
CA ALA A 86 -3.87 -6.70 -11.47
C ALA A 86 -4.18 -5.73 -10.32
N TRP A 87 -3.96 -6.16 -9.08
CA TRP A 87 -4.09 -5.31 -7.90
C TRP A 87 -3.10 -4.15 -7.94
N VAL A 88 -1.83 -4.38 -8.30
CA VAL A 88 -0.82 -3.31 -8.42
C VAL A 88 -1.29 -2.26 -9.43
N ALA A 89 -1.72 -2.66 -10.62
CA ALA A 89 -2.21 -1.75 -11.64
C ALA A 89 -3.44 -0.95 -11.15
N SER A 90 -4.41 -1.63 -10.52
CA SER A 90 -5.63 -0.98 -10.00
C SER A 90 -5.34 -0.02 -8.86
N ALA A 91 -4.47 -0.37 -7.92
CA ALA A 91 -4.09 0.48 -6.80
C ALA A 91 -3.28 1.70 -7.27
N GLN A 92 -2.48 1.55 -8.33
CA GLN A 92 -1.77 2.67 -8.95
C GLN A 92 -2.71 3.63 -9.68
N ASP A 93 -3.80 3.15 -10.27
CA ASP A 93 -4.81 4.01 -10.90
C ASP A 93 -5.65 4.74 -9.83
N ALA A 94 -6.08 4.02 -8.80
CA ALA A 94 -6.95 4.55 -7.74
C ALA A 94 -6.26 5.55 -6.80
N PHE A 95 -4.96 5.35 -6.54
CA PHE A 95 -4.15 6.21 -5.67
C PHE A 95 -2.96 6.76 -6.45
N PRO A 96 -3.14 7.83 -7.26
CA PRO A 96 -2.02 8.47 -7.93
C PRO A 96 -1.04 9.04 -6.90
N VAL A 97 0.26 8.92 -7.18
CA VAL A 97 1.31 9.53 -6.36
C VAL A 97 1.04 11.03 -6.32
N ILE A 98 0.79 11.57 -5.12
CA ILE A 98 0.69 13.02 -4.94
C ILE A 98 2.12 13.55 -5.00
N GLN A 99 2.60 13.84 -6.21
CA GLN A 99 3.73 14.76 -6.35
C GLN A 99 3.25 16.10 -5.81
N ASP A 100 3.71 16.46 -4.61
CA ASP A 100 3.60 17.80 -4.08
C ASP A 100 4.19 18.76 -5.14
N ARG A 101 3.31 19.36 -5.96
CA ARG A 101 3.66 20.43 -6.91
C ARG A 101 3.87 21.73 -6.12
N GLY A 102 4.67 21.67 -5.04
CA GLY A 102 5.02 22.80 -4.19
C GLY A 102 6.25 23.58 -4.66
N PHE A 103 6.86 23.28 -5.81
CA PHE A 103 8.04 24.04 -6.25
C PHE A 103 8.24 24.13 -7.78
N ARG A 104 7.44 24.99 -8.44
CA ARG A 104 7.71 25.76 -9.70
C ARG A 104 6.36 26.30 -10.20
N ALA A 105 6.10 27.59 -10.42
CA ALA A 105 6.98 28.72 -10.66
C ALA A 105 6.30 30.03 -10.21
N ALA A 106 6.91 30.72 -9.25
CA ALA A 106 6.87 32.18 -9.22
C ALA A 106 8.12 32.63 -9.99
N SER A 107 7.98 32.81 -11.29
CA SER A 107 8.99 33.45 -12.11
C SER A 107 8.26 34.46 -12.97
N GLY A 108 8.27 35.69 -12.44
CA GLY A 108 7.98 36.98 -13.08
C GLY A 108 7.09 36.97 -14.31
N ASP A 109 5.83 37.33 -14.10
CA ASP A 109 5.11 38.15 -15.06
C ASP A 109 4.94 39.52 -14.39
N ASP A 110 5.89 40.42 -14.63
CA ASP A 110 5.77 41.86 -14.42
C ASP A 110 6.07 42.53 -15.77
N CYS A 111 5.20 43.47 -16.12
CA CYS A 111 4.94 44.08 -17.43
C CYS A 111 6.16 44.70 -18.17
#